data_AF-A0A0A2BJR5-F1
#
_entry.id   AF-A0A0A2BJR5-F1
#
_cell.length_a   1.000
_cell.length_b   1.000
_cell.length_c   1.000
_cell.angle_alpha   90.00
_cell.angle_beta   90.00
_cell.angle_gamma   90.00
#
_symmetry.space_group_name_H-M   'P 1'
#
loop_
_entity.id
_entity.type
_entity.pdbx_description
1 polymer ?
#
loop_
_entity_poly.entity_id
_entity_poly.type
_entity_poly.pdbx_seq_one_letter_code
_entity_poly.pdbx_strand_id
1 'polypeptide(L)'
;MNDENWKEEFKEWNPNLKPYQIKLLDEGAKSNSQTLMLSDMWLKWKGLAVQRKLNEIDNNQIGLDPWDDRSSEIPQPCKGLTPLEIDEELLKKVKSL
;
A
#
# COMPACT_ATOMS: atom_id res chain seq x y z
N MET A 1 -5.19 14.39 0.63
CA MET A 1 -5.40 14.73 2.05
C MET A 1 -5.04 16.19 2.19
N ASN A 2 -5.99 17.02 2.59
CA ASN A 2 -5.74 18.45 2.76
C ASN A 2 -5.21 18.64 4.19
N ASP A 3 -4.04 19.26 4.34
CA ASP A 3 -3.42 19.44 5.65
C ASP A 3 -4.20 20.46 6.50
N GLU A 4 -5.27 21.08 6.02
CA GLU A 4 -6.06 22.07 6.77
C GLU A 4 -6.74 21.50 8.03
N ASN A 5 -7.15 20.22 8.03
CA ASN A 5 -7.92 19.62 9.14
C ASN A 5 -7.10 18.65 10.01
N TRP A 6 -5.77 18.61 9.84
CA TRP A 6 -4.92 17.61 10.50
C TRP A 6 -5.07 17.59 12.03
N LYS A 7 -5.34 18.74 12.65
CA LYS A 7 -5.48 18.86 14.11
C LYS A 7 -6.73 18.17 14.62
N GLU A 8 -7.84 18.29 13.89
CA GLU A 8 -9.11 17.66 14.27
C GLU A 8 -9.03 16.15 14.09
N GLU A 9 -8.52 15.72 12.94
CA GLU A 9 -8.25 14.31 12.68
C GLU A 9 -7.30 13.71 13.71
N PHE A 10 -6.21 14.41 14.05
CA PHE A 10 -5.29 13.90 15.08
C PHE A 10 -5.94 13.77 16.46
N LYS A 11 -6.87 14.66 16.82
CA LYS A 11 -7.66 14.53 18.07
C LYS A 11 -8.56 13.30 18.06
N GLU A 12 -9.23 13.04 16.94
CA GLU A 12 -10.10 11.88 16.78
C GLU A 12 -9.29 10.57 16.74
N TRP A 13 -8.12 10.59 16.10
CA TRP A 13 -7.35 9.39 15.80
C TRP A 13 -6.42 8.97 16.93
N ASN A 14 -6.09 9.87 17.85
CA ASN A 14 -5.22 9.62 18.98
C ASN A 14 -5.97 9.88 20.30
N PRO A 15 -6.65 8.87 20.87
CA PRO A 15 -7.41 9.03 22.11
C PRO A 15 -6.52 9.27 23.35
N ASN A 16 -5.20 9.08 23.23
CA ASN A 16 -4.24 9.18 24.34
C ASN A 16 -3.62 10.58 24.48
N LEU A 17 -4.21 11.60 23.85
CA LEU A 17 -3.72 12.97 23.94
C LEU A 17 -3.85 13.51 25.36
N LYS A 18 -2.73 14.07 25.86
CA LYS A 18 -2.72 14.72 27.16
C LYS A 18 -3.45 16.06 27.08
N PRO A 19 -4.05 16.54 28.19
CA PRO A 19 -4.82 17.80 28.18
C PRO A 19 -4.05 19.01 27.64
N TYR A 20 -2.76 19.11 27.93
CA TYR A 20 -1.92 20.21 27.42
C TYR A 20 -1.68 20.13 25.90
N GLN A 21 -1.72 18.93 25.32
CA GLN A 21 -1.58 18.72 23.88
C GLN A 21 -2.88 19.11 23.16
N ILE A 22 -4.04 18.76 23.73
CA ILE A 22 -5.36 19.19 23.23
C ILE A 22 -5.42 20.71 23.23
N LYS A 23 -5.09 21.33 24.36
CA LYS A 23 -5.04 22.80 24.50
C LYS A 23 -4.11 23.44 23.47
N LEU A 24 -2.94 22.83 23.22
CA LEU A 24 -2.00 23.32 22.22
C LEU A 24 -2.55 23.22 20.78
N LEU A 25 -3.30 22.16 20.46
CA LEU A 25 -3.94 22.02 19.15
C LEU A 25 -4.99 23.11 18.92
N ASP A 26 -5.81 23.38 19.94
CA ASP A 26 -6.91 24.35 19.88
C ASP A 26 -6.41 25.80 19.89
N GLU A 27 -5.49 26.15 20.81
CA GLU A 27 -5.02 27.53 20.98
C GLU A 27 -3.84 27.91 20.06
N GLY A 28 -3.12 26.91 19.53
CA GLY A 28 -1.87 27.12 18.81
C GLY A 28 -0.67 27.42 19.71
N ALA A 29 0.52 27.45 19.09
CA ALA A 29 1.76 27.70 19.80
C ALA A 29 1.95 29.18 20.13
N LYS A 30 2.37 29.46 21.36
CA LYS A 30 2.72 30.79 21.90
C LYS A 30 4.22 30.91 22.20
N SER A 31 4.98 29.83 22.03
CA SER A 31 6.43 29.77 22.23
C SER A 31 7.10 28.85 21.23
N ASN A 32 8.41 29.00 21.03
CA ASN A 32 9.19 28.12 20.15
C ASN A 32 9.13 26.65 20.58
N SER A 33 9.14 26.37 21.89
CA SER A 33 9.00 25.01 22.41
C SER A 33 7.65 24.38 22.05
N GLN A 34 6.58 25.17 22.08
CA GLN A 34 5.26 24.74 21.65
C GLN A 34 5.18 24.53 20.14
N THR A 35 5.87 25.35 19.36
CA THR A 35 5.99 25.17 17.90
C THR A 35 6.64 23.83 17.58
N LEU A 36 7.77 23.50 18.23
CA LEU A 36 8.43 22.21 18.04
C LEU A 36 7.51 21.04 18.43
N MET A 37 6.73 21.18 19.51
CA MET A 37 5.78 20.16 19.91
C MET A 37 4.63 20.00 18.89
N LEU A 38 4.12 21.08 18.32
CA LEU A 38 3.12 20.99 17.23
C LEU A 38 3.70 20.30 16.00
N SER A 39 4.94 20.60 15.62
CA SER A 39 5.61 19.93 14.50
C SER A 39 5.76 18.43 14.73
N ASP A 40 6.14 18.01 15.94
CA ASP A 40 6.22 16.59 16.32
C ASP A 40 4.83 15.91 16.24
N MET A 41 3.78 16.59 16.71
CA MET A 41 2.41 16.09 16.62
C MET A 41 1.93 15.97 15.16
N TRP A 42 2.29 16.92 14.29
CA TRP A 42 1.96 16.85 12.87
C TRP A 42 2.66 15.67 12.18
N LEU A 43 3.95 15.45 12.48
CA LEU A 43 4.68 14.28 11.95
C LEU A 43 4.05 12.96 12.40
N LYS A 44 3.63 12.87 13.67
CA LYS A 44 2.89 11.71 14.18
C LYS A 44 1.57 11.51 13.44
N TRP A 45 0.81 12.57 13.17
CA TRP A 45 -0.40 12.50 12.37
C TRP A 45 -0.11 12.00 10.94
N LYS A 46 0.94 12.48 10.26
CA LYS A 46 1.31 11.97 8.93
C LYS A 46 1.59 10.47 8.96
N GLY A 47 2.27 9.99 10.00
CA GLY A 47 2.51 8.55 10.20
C GLY A 47 1.22 7.75 10.32
N LEU A 48 0.27 8.23 11.15
CA LEU A 48 -1.05 7.60 11.31
C LEU A 48 -1.86 7.63 10.00
N ALA A 49 -1.85 8.75 9.27
CA ALA A 49 -2.54 8.89 7.99
C ALA A 49 -2.04 7.88 6.95
N VAL A 50 -0.72 7.67 6.87
CA VAL A 50 -0.14 6.67 5.98
C VAL A 50 -0.55 5.25 6.39
N GLN A 51 -0.46 4.92 7.68
CA GLN A 51 -0.87 3.61 8.19
C GLN A 51 -2.35 3.31 7.88
N ARG A 52 -3.24 4.29 8.06
CA ARG A 52 -4.66 4.12 7.75
C ARG A 52 -4.91 3.93 6.26
N LYS A 53 -4.24 4.70 5.40
CA LYS A 53 -4.33 4.51 3.95
C LYS A 53 -3.89 3.10 3.54
N LEU A 54 -2.84 2.57 4.16
CA LEU A 54 -2.41 1.19 3.91
C LEU A 54 -3.46 0.16 4.37
N ASN A 55 -4.04 0.35 5.56
CA ASN A 55 -5.11 -0.52 6.05
C ASN A 55 -6.40 -0.41 5.23
N GLU A 56 -6.70 0.75 4.65
CA GLU A 56 -7.82 0.92 3.71
C GLU A 56 -7.57 0.18 2.39
N ILE A 57 -6.32 0.17 1.90
CA ILE A 57 -5.94 -0.62 0.73
C ILE A 57 -6.08 -2.11 1.02
N ASP A 58 -5.62 -2.57 2.19
CA ASP A 58 -5.73 -3.96 2.62
C ASP A 58 -7.20 -4.39 2.82
N ASN A 59 -8.02 -3.54 3.46
CA ASN A 59 -9.45 -3.80 3.62
C ASN A 59 -10.24 -3.74 2.30
N ASN A 60 -9.84 -2.90 1.34
CA ASN A 60 -10.40 -2.91 -0.02
C ASN A 60 -9.87 -4.07 -0.89
N GLN A 61 -8.82 -4.76 -0.44
CA GLN A 61 -8.32 -6.01 -1.04
C GLN A 61 -8.89 -7.27 -0.38
N ILE A 62 -9.82 -7.14 0.57
CA ILE A 62 -10.65 -8.26 1.01
C ILE A 62 -11.59 -8.62 -0.14
N GLY A 63 -11.11 -9.43 -1.07
CA GLY A 63 -11.95 -10.00 -2.12
C GLY A 63 -11.28 -10.51 -3.37
N LEU A 64 -9.99 -10.25 -3.62
CA LEU A 64 -9.28 -10.89 -4.72
C LEU A 64 -7.84 -11.12 -4.30
N ASP A 65 -7.59 -12.21 -3.58
CA ASP A 65 -6.28 -12.84 -3.66
C ASP A 65 -6.12 -13.30 -5.12
N PRO A 66 -5.14 -12.76 -5.88
CA PRO A 66 -4.88 -13.18 -7.27
C PRO A 66 -4.50 -14.67 -7.38
N TRP A 67 -4.27 -15.31 -6.23
CA TRP A 67 -3.93 -16.71 -6.05
C TRP A 67 -5.01 -17.49 -5.27
N ASP A 68 -6.20 -16.91 -5.00
CA ASP A 68 -7.32 -17.65 -4.38
C ASP A 68 -7.74 -18.76 -5.35
N ASP A 69 -7.31 -19.97 -5.02
CA ASP A 69 -7.44 -21.20 -5.80
C ASP A 69 -8.89 -21.75 -5.81
N ARG A 70 -9.88 -20.86 -5.70
CA ARG A 70 -11.32 -21.16 -5.79
C ARG A 70 -11.92 -20.90 -7.17
N SER A 71 -11.07 -20.73 -8.17
CA SER A 71 -11.39 -20.92 -9.58
C SER A 71 -10.63 -22.12 -10.11
N SER A 72 -10.91 -23.33 -9.62
CA SER A 72 -10.38 -24.56 -10.22
C SER A 72 -11.09 -24.89 -11.55
N GLU A 73 -11.01 -23.99 -12.52
CA GLU A 73 -10.90 -24.36 -13.92
C GLU A 73 -9.52 -23.86 -14.39
N ILE A 74 -8.50 -24.64 -14.02
CA ILE A 74 -7.16 -24.52 -14.60
C ILE A 74 -7.34 -24.70 -16.11
N PRO A 75 -7.04 -23.69 -16.96
CA PRO A 75 -6.92 -23.95 -18.39
C PRO A 75 -5.77 -24.94 -18.53
N GLN A 76 -6.07 -26.16 -18.96
CA GLN A 76 -5.03 -27.18 -19.17
C GLN A 76 -3.95 -26.60 -20.10
N PRO A 77 -2.67 -26.59 -19.69
CA PRO A 77 -1.62 -26.25 -20.62
C PRO A 77 -1.51 -27.40 -21.63
N CYS A 78 -1.80 -27.07 -22.88
CA CYS A 78 -1.40 -27.81 -24.07
C CYS A 78 -1.92 -29.25 -24.20
N LYS A 79 -3.23 -29.43 -24.39
CA LYS A 79 -3.75 -30.58 -25.15
C LYS A 79 -3.99 -30.17 -26.60
N GLY A 80 -2.93 -30.17 -27.41
CA GLY A 80 -3.07 -29.84 -28.82
C GLY A 80 -1.80 -29.50 -29.61
N LEU A 81 -0.61 -29.58 -29.01
CA LEU A 81 0.61 -29.50 -29.80
C LEU A 81 0.86 -30.87 -30.44
N THR A 82 0.49 -30.99 -31.70
CA THR A 82 1.07 -32.02 -32.57
C THR A 82 2.60 -31.88 -32.52
N PRO A 83 3.36 -32.99 -32.52
CA PRO A 83 4.82 -32.92 -32.59
C PRO A 83 5.24 -32.00 -33.74
N LEU A 84 6.07 -31.01 -33.45
CA LEU A 84 6.75 -30.20 -34.47
C LEU A 84 7.54 -31.19 -35.34
N GLU A 85 7.14 -31.35 -36.59
CA GLU A 85 7.98 -31.98 -37.60
C GLU A 85 9.24 -31.12 -37.74
N ILE A 86 10.34 -31.63 -37.20
CA ILE A 86 11.63 -30.98 -37.34
C ILE A 86 12.04 -31.14 -38.81
N ASP A 87 12.11 -30.02 -39.52
CA ASP A 87 12.62 -29.98 -40.89
C ASP A 87 14.11 -30.40 -40.88
N GLU A 88 14.39 -31.59 -41.43
CA GLU A 88 15.72 -32.18 -41.51
C GLU A 88 16.72 -31.29 -42.27
N GLU A 89 16.26 -30.35 -43.12
CA GLU A 89 17.15 -29.38 -43.78
C GLU A 89 17.80 -28.41 -42.79
N LEU A 90 17.03 -27.93 -41.79
CA LEU A 90 17.56 -27.02 -40.78
C LEU A 90 18.58 -27.73 -39.89
N LEU A 91 18.37 -29.02 -39.60
CA LEU A 91 19.28 -29.80 -38.76
C LEU A 91 20.65 -30.04 -39.44
N LYS A 92 20.68 -30.23 -40.76
CA LYS A 92 21.93 -30.34 -41.52
C LYS A 92 22.71 -29.04 -41.57
N LYS A 93 22.03 -27.90 -41.65
CA LYS A 93 22.67 -26.58 -41.74
C LYS A 93 23.38 -26.18 -40.44
N VAL A 94 22.88 -26.62 -39.28
CA VAL A 94 23.50 -26.38 -37.97
C VAL A 94 24.71 -27.30 -37.72
N LYS A 95 24.74 -28.51 -38.29
CA LYS A 95 25.83 -29.48 -38.08
C LYS A 95 27.07 -29.28 -38.96
N SER A 96 27.05 -28.30 -39.88
CA SER A 96 28.15 -28.05 -40.82
C SER A 96 29.01 -26.82 -40.50
N LEU A 97 28.90 -26.26 -39.29
CA LEU A 97 29.78 -25.19 -38.78
C LEU A 97 30.89 -25.76 -37.90
#